data_AF-A0A9X4BJ02-F1
#
_entry.id   AF-A0A9X4BJ02-F1
#
_cell.length_a   1.000
_cell.length_b   1.000
_cell.length_c   1.000
_cell.angle_alpha   90.00
_cell.angle_beta   90.00
_cell.angle_gamma   90.00
#
_symmetry.space_group_name_H-M   'P 1'
#
loop_
_entity.id
_entity.type
_entity.pdbx_description
1 polymer ?
#
loop_
_entity_poly.entity_id
_entity_poly.type
_entity_poly.pdbx_seq_one_letter_code
_entity_poly.pdbx_strand_id
1 'polypeptide(L)'
;MNKHLGNLTLALVAALAAALATAPRPAHAQFQEPCTIDNPDSCNFPPPGGGGGGTPTGPTYTLQGVIQHQGYEYSSGGFRHAKIRGYSRFANQNNDRVDADYIEVRCYAYGPTGNTMDYDDETNGALVDVHFYSSGYPAIGGSGIVNVQCTHYAENNGVVYNATSSAQIAISNYP
;
A
#
# COMPACT_ATOMS: atom_id res chain seq x y z
N MET A 1 37.11 -68.40 -19.07
CA MET A 1 37.29 -66.98 -18.69
C MET A 1 36.58 -66.13 -19.72
N ASN A 2 35.50 -65.44 -19.35
CA ASN A 2 35.16 -64.08 -19.76
C ASN A 2 33.93 -63.62 -18.99
N LYS A 3 33.97 -62.35 -18.59
CA LYS A 3 33.37 -61.78 -17.39
C LYS A 3 31.91 -61.35 -17.62
N HIS A 4 31.06 -61.57 -16.63
CA HIS A 4 29.79 -60.83 -16.44
C HIS A 4 30.11 -59.35 -16.19
N LEU A 5 29.31 -58.41 -16.74
CA LEU A 5 29.05 -57.02 -16.32
C LEU A 5 28.42 -56.26 -17.52
N GLY A 6 27.28 -55.59 -17.46
CA GLY A 6 26.40 -55.30 -16.33
C GLY A 6 25.10 -54.65 -16.82
N ASN A 7 24.02 -54.93 -16.08
CA ASN A 7 22.90 -54.01 -15.95
C ASN A 7 23.34 -52.89 -15.02
N LEU A 8 23.10 -51.60 -15.35
CA LEU A 8 22.77 -50.61 -14.32
C LEU A 8 22.10 -49.36 -14.93
N THR A 9 20.79 -49.25 -14.65
CA THR A 9 20.08 -48.04 -14.19
C THR A 9 20.03 -46.80 -15.07
N LEU A 10 18.99 -46.77 -15.92
CA LEU A 10 18.39 -45.56 -16.49
C LEU A 10 17.31 -45.03 -15.52
N ALA A 11 17.70 -44.24 -14.50
CA ALA A 11 16.72 -43.67 -13.56
C ALA A 11 17.26 -42.42 -12.85
N LEU A 12 17.37 -41.27 -13.53
CA LEU A 12 17.58 -39.99 -12.83
C LEU A 12 17.22 -38.73 -13.63
N VAL A 13 16.13 -38.71 -14.41
CA VAL A 13 15.69 -37.46 -15.11
C VAL A 13 14.17 -37.32 -15.14
N ALA A 14 13.49 -37.48 -14.01
CA ALA A 14 12.01 -37.31 -13.95
C ALA A 14 11.48 -36.63 -12.68
N ALA A 15 12.33 -35.99 -11.87
CA ALA A 15 11.92 -35.45 -10.57
C ALA A 15 12.08 -33.92 -10.40
N LEU A 16 12.27 -33.16 -11.48
CA LEU A 16 12.53 -31.71 -11.39
C LEU A 16 11.48 -30.80 -12.06
N ALA A 17 10.26 -31.29 -12.28
CA ALA A 17 9.21 -30.53 -12.97
C ALA A 17 7.93 -30.25 -12.15
N ALA A 18 7.85 -30.68 -10.89
CA ALA A 18 6.62 -30.58 -10.08
C ALA A 18 6.68 -29.60 -8.91
N ALA A 19 7.76 -28.83 -8.75
CA ALA A 19 7.91 -27.84 -7.68
C ALA A 19 7.51 -26.41 -8.09
N LEU A 20 6.65 -26.26 -9.12
CA LEU A 20 5.84 -25.05 -9.27
C LEU A 20 4.68 -25.14 -8.28
N ALA A 21 5.04 -25.17 -7.00
CA ALA A 21 4.11 -24.88 -5.94
C ALA A 21 3.64 -23.45 -6.20
N THR A 22 2.38 -23.31 -6.62
CA THR A 22 1.62 -22.09 -6.46
C THR A 22 1.76 -21.68 -5.00
N ALA A 23 2.67 -20.75 -4.72
CA ALA A 23 2.79 -20.18 -3.40
C ALA A 23 1.39 -19.66 -3.03
N PRO A 24 0.85 -20.02 -1.85
CA PRO A 24 -0.37 -19.41 -1.38
C PRO A 24 -0.10 -17.90 -1.33
N ARG A 25 -0.79 -17.14 -2.18
CA ARG A 25 -0.81 -15.68 -2.05
C ARG A 25 -1.21 -15.38 -0.60
N PRO A 26 -0.46 -14.54 0.13
CA PRO A 26 -0.82 -14.18 1.49
C PRO A 26 -2.26 -13.69 1.50
N ALA A 27 -3.04 -14.20 2.46
CA ALA A 27 -4.43 -13.79 2.64
C ALA A 27 -4.44 -12.26 2.81
N HIS A 28 -5.07 -11.57 1.85
CA HIS A 28 -5.24 -10.13 1.89
C HIS A 28 -5.76 -9.72 3.27
N ALA A 29 -5.17 -8.68 3.85
CA ALA A 29 -5.68 -8.07 5.07
C ALA A 29 -7.18 -7.81 4.90
N GLN A 30 -8.00 -8.35 5.81
CA GLN A 30 -9.44 -8.13 5.76
C GLN A 30 -9.70 -6.65 6.04
N PHE A 31 -10.21 -5.95 5.02
CA PHE A 31 -10.60 -4.55 5.13
C PHE A 31 -11.86 -4.40 5.99
N GLN A 32 -11.90 -3.33 6.77
CA GLN A 32 -13.14 -2.80 7.32
C GLN A 32 -13.87 -2.09 6.16
N GLU A 33 -15.16 -2.40 5.96
CA GLU A 33 -15.95 -1.85 4.85
C GLU A 33 -15.89 -0.30 4.80
N PRO A 34 -15.96 0.30 3.60
CA PRO A 34 -16.01 1.75 3.46
C PRO A 34 -17.20 2.33 4.21
N CYS A 35 -17.00 3.44 4.91
CA CYS A 35 -18.09 4.21 5.50
C CYS A 35 -19.08 4.63 4.40
N THR A 36 -20.33 4.17 4.50
CA THR A 36 -21.42 4.66 3.66
C THR A 36 -22.10 5.83 4.37
N ILE A 37 -22.67 6.77 3.60
CA ILE A 37 -23.45 7.91 4.13
C ILE A 37 -24.59 7.43 5.06
N ASP A 38 -25.05 6.20 4.88
CA ASP A 38 -26.15 5.60 5.65
C ASP A 38 -25.74 5.08 7.03
N ASN A 39 -24.44 5.08 7.39
CA ASN A 39 -23.96 4.64 8.70
C ASN A 39 -22.88 5.58 9.29
N PRO A 40 -23.27 6.73 9.86
CA PRO A 40 -22.34 7.72 10.42
C PRO A 40 -21.59 7.23 11.68
N ASP A 41 -22.08 6.19 12.36
CA ASP A 41 -21.39 5.61 13.53
C ASP A 41 -20.16 4.77 13.12
N SER A 42 -20.08 4.34 11.85
CA SER A 42 -18.86 3.75 11.28
C SER A 42 -17.74 4.79 11.05
N CYS A 43 -18.06 6.08 11.17
CA CYS A 43 -17.14 7.21 11.00
C CYS A 43 -16.47 7.63 12.30
N ASN A 44 -16.64 6.89 13.40
CA ASN A 44 -15.92 7.13 14.64
C ASN A 44 -14.51 6.57 14.50
N PHE A 45 -13.69 7.24 13.68
CA PHE A 45 -12.31 6.86 13.47
C PHE A 45 -11.53 7.13 14.76
N PRO A 46 -10.76 6.16 15.27
CA PRO A 46 -9.82 6.43 16.34
C PRO A 46 -8.89 7.59 15.92
N PRO A 47 -8.48 8.45 16.86
CA PRO A 47 -7.53 9.52 16.58
C PRO A 47 -6.28 8.95 15.87
N PRO A 48 -5.56 9.76 15.08
CA PRO A 48 -4.39 9.29 14.32
C PRO A 48 -3.52 8.41 15.21
N GLY A 49 -3.45 7.13 14.88
CA GLY A 49 -2.70 6.15 15.65
C GLY A 49 -1.26 6.60 15.72
N GLY A 50 -0.84 7.11 16.87
CA GLY A 50 0.56 7.35 17.15
C GLY A 50 1.29 6.02 17.00
N GLY A 51 2.33 6.01 16.15
CA GLY A 51 3.23 4.88 16.00
C GLY A 51 3.80 4.47 17.35
N GLY A 52 3.18 3.48 17.97
CA GLY A 52 3.61 2.88 19.22
C GLY A 52 4.81 1.98 18.96
N GLY A 53 6.00 2.57 19.05
CA GLY A 53 7.26 1.84 19.13
C GLY A 53 7.28 0.99 20.40
N GLY A 54 6.85 -0.26 20.29
CA GLY A 54 7.39 -1.32 21.13
C GLY A 54 8.77 -1.68 20.60
N THR A 55 9.76 -1.77 21.47
CA THR A 55 11.10 -2.26 21.14
C THR A 55 11.12 -3.78 21.34
N PRO A 56 10.90 -4.62 20.31
CA PRO A 56 11.64 -5.86 20.19
C PRO A 56 13.00 -5.52 19.58
N THR A 57 13.97 -6.43 19.68
CA THR A 57 15.21 -6.39 18.87
C THR A 57 14.81 -6.09 17.43
N GLY A 58 15.09 -4.87 16.95
CA GLY A 58 14.33 -4.24 15.88
C GLY A 58 14.30 -5.06 14.59
N PRO A 59 13.21 -5.02 13.81
CA PRO A 59 13.17 -5.73 12.54
C PRO A 59 14.32 -5.27 11.64
N THR A 60 14.92 -6.20 10.89
CA THR A 60 15.99 -5.92 9.92
C THR A 60 15.58 -4.86 8.88
N TYR A 61 14.27 -4.71 8.66
CA TYR A 61 13.68 -3.82 7.68
C TYR A 61 12.51 -3.03 8.28
N THR A 62 12.17 -1.92 7.64
CA THR A 62 11.09 -1.02 8.02
C THR A 62 10.29 -0.65 6.77
N LEU A 63 8.96 -0.62 6.91
CA LEU A 63 8.05 -0.10 5.90
C LEU A 63 7.57 1.28 6.34
N GLN A 64 7.81 2.28 5.51
CA GLN A 64 7.39 3.66 5.73
C GLN A 64 6.25 4.00 4.78
N GLY A 65 5.12 4.44 5.33
CA GLY A 65 4.02 4.99 4.57
C GLY A 65 4.03 6.51 4.58
N VAL A 66 3.92 7.15 3.42
CA VAL A 66 3.93 8.62 3.32
C VAL A 66 2.81 9.11 2.43
N ILE A 67 2.17 10.20 2.86
CA ILE A 67 1.22 10.98 2.06
C ILE A 67 1.84 12.35 1.79
N GLN A 68 1.88 12.75 0.53
CA GLN A 68 2.36 14.04 0.07
C GLN A 68 1.23 14.79 -0.62
N HIS A 69 0.96 16.01 -0.16
CA HIS A 69 0.11 16.96 -0.87
C HIS A 69 0.94 17.67 -1.95
N GLN A 70 0.52 17.53 -3.21
CA GLN A 70 1.25 18.01 -4.39
C GLN A 70 0.66 19.32 -4.97
N GLY A 71 -0.23 19.97 -4.22
CA GLY A 71 -0.94 21.18 -4.63
C GLY A 71 -2.40 20.90 -5.00
N TYR A 72 -3.01 21.82 -5.73
CA TYR A 72 -4.44 21.77 -6.06
C TYR A 72 -4.66 21.86 -7.57
N GLU A 73 -5.78 21.33 -8.03
CA GLU A 73 -6.21 21.35 -9.44
C GLU A 73 -7.67 21.80 -9.53
N TYR A 74 -7.99 22.59 -10.55
CA TYR A 74 -9.37 22.99 -10.85
C TYR A 74 -9.92 22.12 -11.98
N SER A 75 -11.08 21.51 -11.74
CA SER A 75 -11.81 20.82 -12.80
C SER A 75 -12.72 21.79 -13.57
N SER A 76 -13.05 21.43 -14.80
CA SER A 76 -13.93 22.21 -15.69
C SER A 76 -15.34 22.44 -15.13
N GLY A 77 -15.75 21.67 -14.11
CA GLY A 77 -17.02 21.83 -13.40
C GLY A 77 -16.99 22.88 -12.28
N GLY A 78 -15.89 23.62 -12.10
CA GLY A 78 -15.76 24.61 -11.04
C GLY A 78 -15.53 23.98 -9.67
N PHE A 79 -14.88 22.81 -9.60
CA PHE A 79 -14.44 22.20 -8.36
C PHE A 79 -12.92 22.29 -8.22
N ARG A 80 -12.46 22.45 -6.98
CA ARG A 80 -11.05 22.40 -6.61
C ARG A 80 -10.75 21.09 -5.89
N HIS A 81 -9.72 20.41 -6.36
CA HIS A 81 -9.27 19.10 -5.88
C HIS A 81 -7.88 19.23 -5.28
N ALA A 82 -7.58 18.44 -4.24
CA ALA A 82 -6.22 18.26 -3.77
C ALA A 82 -5.52 17.18 -4.63
N LYS A 83 -4.28 17.46 -5.02
CA LYS A 83 -3.38 16.51 -5.70
C LYS A 83 -2.63 15.74 -4.64
N ILE A 84 -2.75 14.42 -4.65
CA ILE A 84 -2.26 13.56 -3.58
C ILE A 84 -1.33 12.53 -4.20
N ARG A 85 -0.16 12.35 -3.56
CA ARG A 85 0.71 11.20 -3.78
C ARG A 85 0.82 10.40 -2.50
N GLY A 86 0.45 9.13 -2.54
CA GLY A 86 0.71 8.18 -1.46
C GLY A 86 1.81 7.23 -1.89
N TYR A 87 2.78 6.93 -1.04
CA TYR A 87 3.81 5.95 -1.38
C TYR A 87 4.24 5.09 -0.20
N SER A 88 4.58 3.85 -0.53
CA SER A 88 5.22 2.89 0.36
C SER A 88 6.73 2.89 0.08
N ARG A 89 7.55 2.95 1.13
CA ARG A 89 9.01 2.84 1.01
C ARG A 89 9.53 1.76 1.95
N PHE A 90 10.17 0.75 1.39
CA PHE A 90 10.80 -0.32 2.15
C PHE A 90 12.30 -0.05 2.31
N ALA A 91 12.81 -0.17 3.54
CA ALA A 91 14.19 0.19 3.87
C ALA A 91 14.80 -0.69 4.95
N ASN A 92 16.13 -0.84 4.94
CA ASN A 92 16.87 -1.50 6.01
C ASN A 92 17.02 -0.60 7.27
N GLN A 93 17.70 -1.12 8.30
CA GLN A 93 18.00 -0.37 9.53
C GLN A 93 18.83 0.91 9.33
N ASN A 94 19.63 0.99 8.26
CA ASN A 94 20.41 2.17 7.90
C ASN A 94 19.59 3.18 7.07
N ASN A 95 18.29 2.93 6.88
CA ASN A 95 17.41 3.72 6.05
C ASN A 95 17.79 3.71 4.55
N ASP A 96 18.53 2.69 4.08
CA ASP A 96 18.75 2.47 2.64
C ASP A 96 17.54 1.75 2.04
N ARG A 97 17.17 2.11 0.81
CA ARG A 97 16.11 1.39 0.07
C ARG A 97 16.55 -0.03 -0.20
N VAL A 98 15.66 -0.98 0.06
CA VAL A 98 15.85 -2.40 -0.24
C VAL A 98 14.61 -2.89 -0.96
N ASP A 99 14.82 -3.71 -1.99
CA ASP A 99 13.73 -4.33 -2.73
C ASP A 99 13.02 -5.34 -1.83
N ALA A 100 11.71 -5.19 -1.71
CA ALA A 100 10.84 -6.20 -1.10
C ALA A 100 10.48 -7.24 -2.17
N ASP A 101 10.22 -8.48 -1.75
CA ASP A 101 9.70 -9.50 -2.67
C ASP A 101 8.37 -9.02 -3.28
N TYR A 102 7.55 -8.35 -2.47
CA TYR A 102 6.33 -7.67 -2.89
C TYR A 102 6.10 -6.40 -2.07
N ILE A 103 5.59 -5.34 -2.70
CA ILE A 103 5.20 -4.10 -2.03
C ILE A 103 3.94 -3.53 -2.70
N GLU A 104 3.02 -3.01 -1.89
CA GLU A 104 1.83 -2.32 -2.40
C GLU A 104 1.52 -1.07 -1.58
N VAL A 105 0.75 -0.18 -2.21
CA VAL A 105 0.11 0.96 -1.57
C VAL A 105 -1.33 1.07 -2.05
N ARG A 106 -2.25 1.30 -1.12
CA ARG A 106 -3.63 1.64 -1.43
C ARG A 106 -4.00 2.90 -0.67
N CYS A 107 -4.56 3.88 -1.36
CA CYS A 107 -4.96 5.14 -0.75
C CYS A 107 -6.40 5.49 -1.06
N TYR A 108 -7.06 6.12 -0.09
CA TYR A 108 -8.39 6.70 -0.20
C TYR A 108 -8.33 8.17 0.21
N ALA A 109 -9.02 9.03 -0.53
CA ALA A 109 -9.29 10.40 -0.13
C ALA A 109 -10.79 10.62 -0.01
N TYR A 110 -11.22 11.06 1.16
CA TYR A 110 -12.61 11.30 1.51
C TYR A 110 -12.88 12.80 1.57
N GLY A 111 -13.97 13.24 0.96
CA GLY A 111 -14.46 14.59 1.09
C GLY A 111 -15.95 14.71 0.78
N PRO A 112 -16.44 15.92 0.48
CA PRO A 112 -17.86 16.27 0.58
C PRO A 112 -18.69 15.65 -0.55
N THR A 113 -18.06 15.37 -1.70
CA THR A 113 -18.73 14.81 -2.87
C THR A 113 -18.49 13.32 -3.04
N GLY A 114 -17.92 12.64 -2.03
CA GLY A 114 -17.62 11.21 -2.03
C GLY A 114 -16.14 10.92 -1.74
N ASN A 115 -15.70 9.73 -2.16
CA ASN A 115 -14.32 9.29 -2.01
C ASN A 115 -13.68 8.99 -3.38
N THR A 116 -12.38 9.22 -3.46
CA THR A 116 -11.53 8.75 -4.55
C THR A 116 -10.53 7.76 -4.00
N MET A 117 -10.05 6.85 -4.84
CA MET A 117 -9.04 5.86 -4.43
C MET A 117 -8.06 5.59 -5.56
N ASP A 118 -6.88 5.13 -5.17
CA ASP A 118 -5.86 4.64 -6.08
C ASP A 118 -5.05 3.52 -5.42
N TYR A 119 -4.47 2.65 -6.24
CA TYR A 119 -3.76 1.45 -5.80
C TYR A 119 -2.66 1.11 -6.79
N ASP A 120 -1.49 0.77 -6.26
CA ASP A 120 -0.36 0.29 -7.07
C ASP A 120 0.44 -0.76 -6.29
N ASP A 121 1.04 -1.70 -7.02
CA ASP A 121 1.86 -2.78 -6.47
C ASP A 121 3.03 -3.14 -7.38
N GLU A 122 4.10 -3.64 -6.76
CA GLU A 122 5.30 -4.07 -7.46
C GLU A 122 5.90 -5.32 -6.81
N THR A 123 6.46 -6.20 -7.64
CA THR A 123 7.27 -7.36 -7.21
C THR A 123 8.75 -7.00 -7.37
N ASN A 124 9.58 -7.31 -6.38
CA ASN A 124 10.99 -6.89 -6.33
C ASN A 124 11.18 -5.36 -6.36
N GLY A 125 10.28 -4.62 -5.70
CA GLY A 125 10.29 -3.16 -5.66
C GLY A 125 10.68 -2.63 -4.27
N ALA A 126 11.43 -1.53 -4.22
CA ALA A 126 11.73 -0.82 -2.98
C ALA A 126 10.78 0.36 -2.68
N LEU A 127 10.02 0.80 -3.67
CA LEU A 127 9.10 1.92 -3.58
C LEU A 127 7.98 1.76 -4.60
N VAL A 128 6.74 1.95 -4.15
CA VAL A 128 5.55 2.00 -5.00
C VAL A 128 4.71 3.20 -4.62
N ASP A 129 4.12 3.87 -5.60
CA ASP A 129 3.40 5.12 -5.39
C ASP A 129 2.15 5.29 -6.26
N VAL A 130 1.15 5.96 -5.67
CA VAL A 130 -0.12 6.28 -6.31
C VAL A 130 -0.28 7.78 -6.43
N HIS A 131 -0.97 8.23 -7.48
CA HIS A 131 -1.16 9.64 -7.80
C HIS A 131 -2.61 9.90 -8.19
N PHE A 132 -3.34 10.59 -7.31
CA PHE A 132 -4.76 10.79 -7.51
C PHE A 132 -5.25 12.14 -6.97
N TYR A 133 -6.45 12.51 -7.41
CA TYR A 133 -7.12 13.73 -6.97
C TYR A 133 -8.14 13.39 -5.90
N SER A 134 -8.32 14.27 -4.91
CA SER A 134 -9.43 14.16 -3.96
C SER A 134 -10.78 14.37 -4.63
N SER A 135 -11.87 14.03 -3.93
CA SER A 135 -13.17 14.65 -4.17
C SER A 135 -13.05 16.18 -4.12
N GLY A 136 -13.77 16.89 -4.99
CA GLY A 136 -13.61 18.34 -5.13
C GLY A 136 -14.52 19.14 -4.20
N TYR A 137 -14.10 20.34 -3.83
CA TYR A 137 -14.99 21.36 -3.25
C TYR A 137 -15.38 22.39 -4.32
N PRO A 138 -16.58 22.99 -4.28
CA PRO A 138 -16.91 24.11 -5.14
C PRO A 138 -15.82 25.19 -5.05
N ALA A 139 -15.33 25.69 -6.19
CA ALA A 139 -14.21 26.62 -6.29
C ALA A 139 -14.55 28.05 -5.83
N ILE A 140 -15.84 28.37 -5.72
CA ILE A 140 -16.33 29.64 -5.17
C ILE A 140 -17.13 29.30 -3.91
N GLY A 141 -16.77 29.93 -2.79
CA GLY A 141 -17.49 29.78 -1.50
C GLY A 141 -17.37 28.41 -0.83
N GLY A 142 -16.82 27.39 -1.49
CA GLY A 142 -16.57 26.07 -0.89
C GLY A 142 -15.29 26.05 -0.05
N SER A 143 -15.31 25.37 1.09
CA SER A 143 -14.10 25.05 1.83
C SER A 143 -14.32 23.82 2.67
N GLY A 144 -13.24 23.08 2.96
CA GLY A 144 -13.29 21.99 3.92
C GLY A 144 -11.99 21.21 3.97
N ILE A 145 -12.09 19.98 4.48
CA ILE A 145 -10.96 19.11 4.75
C ILE A 145 -11.16 17.82 3.99
N VAL A 146 -10.15 17.44 3.21
CA VAL A 146 -10.02 16.10 2.65
C VAL A 146 -9.25 15.25 3.63
N ASN A 147 -9.82 14.11 4.03
CA ASN A 147 -9.12 13.10 4.82
C ASN A 147 -8.50 12.09 3.87
N VAL A 148 -7.20 11.84 3.97
CA VAL A 148 -6.49 10.84 3.19
C VAL A 148 -6.03 9.73 4.11
N GLN A 149 -6.27 8.48 3.72
CA GLN A 149 -5.79 7.29 4.42
C GLN A 149 -5.12 6.36 3.42
N CYS A 150 -3.93 5.88 3.76
CA CYS A 150 -3.23 4.89 2.96
C CYS A 150 -2.86 3.67 3.81
N THR A 151 -3.03 2.49 3.23
CA THR A 151 -2.50 1.23 3.74
C THR A 151 -1.30 0.83 2.91
N HIS A 152 -0.27 0.39 3.60
CA HIS A 152 1.01 0.01 3.03
C HIS A 152 1.31 -1.42 3.44
N TYR A 153 1.74 -2.22 2.48
CA TYR A 153 2.11 -3.62 2.71
C TYR A 153 3.41 -3.92 1.99
N ALA A 154 4.27 -4.69 2.63
CA ALA A 154 5.45 -5.28 1.99
C ALA A 154 5.69 -6.70 2.54
N GLU A 155 6.21 -7.57 1.69
CA GLU A 155 6.71 -8.88 2.07
C GLU A 155 8.19 -8.97 1.69
N ASN A 156 9.02 -9.48 2.61
CA ASN A 156 10.42 -9.75 2.34
C ASN A 156 10.88 -11.01 3.07
N ASN A 157 11.38 -11.99 2.33
CA ASN A 157 11.79 -13.31 2.80
C ASN A 157 10.70 -14.00 3.65
N GLY A 158 9.44 -13.88 3.23
CA GLY A 158 8.27 -14.43 3.92
C GLY A 158 7.86 -13.68 5.21
N VAL A 159 8.52 -12.57 5.53
CA VAL A 159 8.13 -11.68 6.64
C VAL A 159 7.25 -10.55 6.11
N VAL A 160 6.12 -10.33 6.77
CA VAL A 160 5.14 -9.30 6.39
C VAL A 160 5.34 -8.03 7.21
N TYR A 161 5.28 -6.89 6.52
CA TYR A 161 5.36 -5.55 7.06
C TYR A 161 4.10 -4.78 6.67
N ASN A 162 3.42 -4.21 7.67
CA ASN A 162 2.23 -3.39 7.46
C ASN A 162 2.45 -2.02 8.07
N ALA A 163 1.96 -0.99 7.39
CA ALA A 163 1.88 0.37 7.93
C ALA A 163 0.61 1.06 7.45
N THR A 164 0.17 2.06 8.20
CA THR A 164 -0.89 2.97 7.80
C THR A 164 -0.40 4.40 7.90
N SER A 165 -0.87 5.25 7.00
CA SER A 165 -0.63 6.69 7.07
C SER A 165 -1.93 7.45 6.85
N SER A 166 -2.06 8.58 7.54
CA SER A 166 -3.24 9.44 7.47
C SER A 166 -2.83 10.90 7.37
N ALA A 167 -3.56 11.68 6.57
CA ALA A 167 -3.34 13.11 6.42
C ALA A 167 -4.66 13.87 6.29
N GLN A 168 -4.67 15.13 6.71
CA GLN A 168 -5.77 16.06 6.50
C GLN A 168 -5.30 17.20 5.62
N ILE A 169 -6.00 17.44 4.51
CA ILE A 169 -5.65 18.48 3.54
C ILE A 169 -6.80 19.49 3.51
N ALA A 170 -6.54 20.69 4.00
CA ALA A 170 -7.48 21.79 3.88
C ALA A 170 -7.57 22.25 2.42
N ILE A 171 -8.79 22.40 1.91
CA ILE A 171 -9.10 23.10 0.67
C ILE A 171 -9.82 24.39 1.06
N SER A 172 -9.12 25.51 0.94
CA SER A 172 -9.68 26.85 1.19
C SER A 172 -9.62 27.70 -0.07
N ASN A 173 -10.75 28.13 -0.59
CA ASN A 173 -10.75 29.06 -1.71
C ASN A 173 -10.23 30.43 -1.27
N TYR A 174 -9.52 31.11 -2.18
CA TYR A 174 -9.33 32.54 -2.05
C TYR A 174 -10.69 33.23 -2.28
N PRO A 175 -10.99 34.33 -1.57
CA PRO A 175 -12.21 35.11 -1.75
C PRO A 175 -12.38 35.61 -3.19
#